data_AF-A0A1V4SRM3-F1
#
_entry.id   AF-A0A1V4SRM3-F1
#
_cell.length_a   1.000
_cell.length_b   1.000
_cell.length_c   1.000
_cell.angle_alpha   90.00
_cell.angle_beta   90.00
_cell.angle_gamma   90.00
#
_symmetry.space_group_name_H-M   'P 1'
#
loop_
_entity.id
_entity.type
_entity.pdbx_description
1 polymer ?
#
loop_
_entity_poly.entity_id
_entity_poly.type
_entity_poly.pdbx_seq_one_letter_code
_entity_poly.pdbx_strand_id
1 'polypeptide(L)'
;MVSIITTVISYIVLLAVSVGLIFLGKMYVFPKVRVNKFIPLAVAIILLVIQFTGKVTNTWIGIVFTIIILVSVFWFLDILQTGGPKAKEKQIKMKPKAKPNRVKHMKDKGNPKA
;
A
#
# COMPACT_ATOMS: atom_id res chain seq x y z
N MET A 1 -0.49 12.24 41.04
CA MET A 1 0.56 11.47 40.34
C MET A 1 -0.12 10.39 39.52
N VAL A 2 0.24 10.25 38.24
CA VAL A 2 -0.22 9.13 37.40
C VAL A 2 0.64 7.93 37.75
N SER A 3 0.03 6.80 38.09
CA SER A 3 0.74 5.57 38.44
C SER A 3 1.51 5.04 37.22
N ILE A 4 2.70 4.49 37.45
CA ILE A 4 3.53 3.88 36.38
C ILE A 4 2.70 2.88 35.55
N ILE A 5 1.86 2.09 36.23
CA ILE A 5 0.94 1.14 35.60
C ILE A 5 -0.01 1.82 34.60
N THR A 6 -0.64 2.94 35.00
CA THR A 6 -1.56 3.68 34.12
C THR A 6 -0.84 4.30 32.92
N THR A 7 0.41 4.72 33.07
CA THR A 7 1.25 5.20 31.96
C THR A 7 1.59 4.07 30.99
N VAL A 8 2.01 2.91 31.49
CA VAL A 8 2.30 1.74 30.64
C VAL A 8 1.07 1.30 29.85
N ILE A 9 -0.09 1.22 30.50
CA ILE A 9 -1.37 0.89 29.84
C ILE A 9 -1.69 1.91 28.75
N SER A 10 -1.50 3.21 29.01
CA SER A 10 -1.79 4.24 28.00
C SER A 10 -0.93 4.09 26.73
N TYR A 11 0.34 3.70 26.86
CA TYR A 11 1.21 3.43 25.72
C TYR A 11 0.80 2.16 24.96
N ILE A 12 0.37 1.11 25.66
CA ILE A 12 -0.16 -0.11 25.02
C ILE A 12 -1.41 0.22 24.21
N VAL A 13 -2.33 1.01 24.77
CA VAL A 13 -3.54 1.45 24.07
C VAL A 13 -3.18 2.28 22.83
N LEU A 14 -2.24 3.22 22.95
CA LEU A 14 -1.76 4.03 21.83
C LEU A 14 -1.18 3.16 20.70
N LEU A 15 -0.38 2.14 21.06
CA LEU A 15 0.18 1.20 20.11
C LEU A 15 -0.91 0.38 19.42
N ALA A 16 -1.87 -0.16 20.19
CA ALA A 16 -2.99 -0.92 19.65
C ALA A 16 -3.83 -0.09 18.66
N VAL A 17 -4.13 1.17 18.99
CA VAL A 17 -4.85 2.10 18.10
C VAL A 17 -4.05 2.38 16.83
N SER A 18 -2.74 2.61 16.95
CA SER A 18 -1.87 2.89 15.80
C SER A 18 -1.80 1.69 14.85
N VAL A 19 -1.66 0.47 15.39
CA VAL A 19 -1.66 -0.77 14.60
C VAL A 19 -3.01 -0.98 13.91
N GLY A 20 -4.12 -0.72 14.61
CA GLY A 20 -5.46 -0.79 14.05
C GLY A 20 -5.63 0.14 12.84
N LEU A 21 -5.22 1.40 12.98
CA LEU A 21 -5.27 2.40 11.89
C LEU A 21 -4.39 2.01 10.70
N ILE A 22 -3.20 1.46 10.95
CA ILE A 22 -2.32 0.96 9.90
C ILE A 22 -2.97 -0.21 9.16
N PHE A 23 -3.59 -1.15 9.88
CA PHE A 23 -4.27 -2.29 9.28
C PHE A 23 -5.45 -1.85 8.41
N LEU A 24 -6.26 -0.90 8.92
CA LEU A 24 -7.33 -0.25 8.16
C LEU A 24 -6.77 0.47 6.91
N GLY A 25 -5.67 1.20 7.05
CA GLY A 25 -4.98 1.87 5.96
C GLY A 25 -4.53 0.89 4.87
N LYS A 26 -3.94 -0.24 5.25
CA LYS A 26 -3.54 -1.31 4.31
C LYS A 26 -4.72 -1.95 3.60
N MET A 27 -5.87 -2.09 4.25
CA MET A 27 -7.05 -2.68 3.63
C MET A 27 -7.74 -1.72 2.66
N TYR A 28 -7.89 -0.44 3.02
CA TYR A 28 -8.76 0.48 2.29
C TYR A 28 -8.02 1.54 1.46
N VAL A 29 -6.89 2.05 1.95
CA VAL A 29 -6.22 3.25 1.41
C VAL A 29 -5.01 2.87 0.56
N PHE A 30 -4.08 2.09 1.11
CA PHE A 30 -2.78 1.85 0.50
C PHE A 30 -2.86 1.13 -0.87
N PRO A 31 -3.79 0.18 -1.11
CA PRO A 31 -3.91 -0.48 -2.42
C PRO A 31 -4.61 0.39 -3.47
N LYS A 32 -5.40 1.38 -3.03
CA LYS A 32 -6.29 2.15 -3.90
C LYS A 32 -5.70 3.48 -4.33
N VAL A 33 -4.86 4.10 -3.50
CA VAL A 33 -4.30 5.42 -3.76
C VAL A 33 -2.90 5.30 -4.37
N ARG A 34 -2.76 5.77 -5.63
CA ARG A 34 -1.48 5.90 -6.32
C ARG A 34 -0.75 7.17 -5.85
N VAL A 35 -0.13 7.09 -4.68
CA VAL A 35 0.65 8.19 -4.13
C VAL A 35 2.13 7.99 -4.47
N ASN A 36 2.82 9.06 -4.85
CA ASN A 36 4.28 9.07 -4.94
C ASN A 36 4.90 8.79 -3.56
N LYS A 37 5.94 7.95 -3.49
CA LYS A 37 6.56 7.53 -2.22
C LYS A 37 6.99 8.70 -1.33
N PHE A 38 7.35 9.84 -1.93
CA PHE A 38 7.82 11.00 -1.20
C PHE A 38 6.72 11.80 -0.48
N ILE A 39 5.43 11.60 -0.82
CA ILE A 39 4.34 12.37 -0.20
C ILE A 39 4.11 11.93 1.25
N PRO A 40 3.87 10.64 1.58
CA PRO A 40 3.73 10.22 2.98
C PRO A 40 4.99 10.52 3.80
N LEU A 41 6.17 10.42 3.18
CA LEU A 41 7.44 10.75 3.81
C LEU A 41 7.54 12.24 4.16
N ALA A 42 7.21 13.14 3.23
CA ALA A 42 7.25 14.57 3.46
C ALA A 42 6.30 15.00 4.58
N VAL A 43 5.08 14.45 4.59
CA VAL A 43 4.10 14.69 5.66
C VAL A 43 4.65 14.24 7.02
N ALA A 44 5.25 13.05 7.09
CA ALA A 44 5.85 12.56 8.31
C ALA A 44 6.98 13.48 8.82
N ILE A 45 7.88 13.91 7.93
CA ILE A 45 9.02 14.78 8.31
C ILE A 45 8.53 16.15 8.78
N ILE A 46 7.61 16.79 8.07
CA ILE A 46 7.08 18.11 8.45
C ILE A 46 6.40 18.03 9.81
N LEU A 47 5.54 17.04 10.02
CA LEU A 47 4.86 16.84 11.31
C LEU A 47 5.84 16.51 12.43
N LEU A 48 6.89 15.73 12.16
CA LEU A 48 7.95 15.44 13.13
C LEU A 48 8.69 16.71 13.53
N VAL A 49 9.10 17.54 12.57
CA VAL A 49 9.76 18.82 12.85
C VAL A 49 8.86 19.74 13.68
N ILE A 50 7.57 19.83 13.34
CA ILE A 50 6.58 20.59 14.11
C ILE A 50 6.42 20.02 15.52
N GLN A 51 6.43 18.70 15.70
CA GLN A 51 6.30 18.07 17.01
C GLN A 51 7.55 18.31 17.89
N PHE A 52 8.75 18.36 17.31
CA PHE A 52 10.01 18.60 18.03
C PHE A 52 10.26 20.08 18.33
N THR A 53 9.88 20.98 17.42
CA THR A 53 10.13 22.42 17.55
C THR A 53 8.95 23.18 18.14
N GLY A 54 7.73 22.70 17.89
CA GLY A 54 6.49 23.24 18.43
C GLY A 54 6.32 22.79 19.87
N LYS A 55 6.16 23.75 20.78
CA LYS A 55 5.70 23.48 22.15
C LYS A 55 4.25 23.06 22.08
N VAL A 56 3.99 21.78 21.80
CA VAL A 56 2.65 21.22 21.85
C VAL A 56 2.23 21.13 23.32
N THR A 57 1.52 22.16 23.78
CA THR A 57 1.10 22.29 25.18
C THR A 57 -0.02 21.32 25.54
N ASN A 58 -0.80 20.88 24.56
CA ASN A 58 -1.91 19.96 24.75
C ASN A 58 -1.48 18.50 24.48
N THR A 59 -1.47 17.69 25.52
CA THR A 59 -1.10 16.27 25.47
C THR A 59 -1.92 15.48 24.44
N TRP A 60 -3.21 15.77 24.31
CA TRP A 60 -4.09 15.08 23.35
C TRP A 60 -3.69 15.37 21.90
N ILE A 61 -3.34 16.63 21.61
CA ILE A 61 -2.89 17.06 20.29
C ILE A 61 -1.56 16.38 19.95
N GLY A 62 -0.64 16.29 20.92
CA GLY A 62 0.62 15.58 20.74
C GLY A 62 0.44 14.09 20.43
N ILE A 63 -0.49 13.42 21.12
CA ILE A 63 -0.85 12.02 20.85
C ILE A 63 -1.36 11.85 19.42
N VAL A 64 -2.28 12.71 18.97
CA VAL A 64 -2.82 12.66 17.60
C VAL A 64 -1.71 12.86 16.56
N PHE A 65 -0.84 13.85 16.75
CA PHE A 65 0.31 14.06 15.86
C PHE A 65 1.20 12.83 15.78
N THR A 66 1.47 12.20 16.94
CA THR A 66 2.31 11.00 17.02
C THR A 66 1.69 9.84 16.23
N ILE A 67 0.38 9.64 16.34
CA ILE A 67 -0.36 8.63 15.57
C ILE A 67 -0.27 8.91 14.07
N ILE A 68 -0.49 10.16 13.64
CA ILE A 68 -0.43 10.53 12.21
C ILE A 68 0.97 10.32 11.64
N ILE A 69 2.01 10.66 12.40
CA ILE A 69 3.41 10.44 12.03
C ILE A 69 3.66 8.94 11.86
N LEU A 70 3.27 8.11 12.85
CA LEU A 70 3.45 6.66 12.79
C LEU A 70 2.74 6.05 11.57
N VAL A 71 1.49 6.41 11.32
CA VAL A 71 0.73 5.92 10.17
C VAL A 71 1.37 6.35 8.86
N SER A 72 1.85 7.61 8.76
CA SER A 72 2.49 8.14 7.54
C SER A 72 3.82 7.47 7.25
N VAL A 73 4.64 7.22 8.28
CA VAL A 73 5.90 6.47 8.17
C VAL A 73 5.63 5.03 7.76
N PHE A 74 4.67 4.36 8.40
CA PHE A 74 4.36 2.98 8.08
C PHE A 74 3.80 2.84 6.66
N TRP A 75 2.99 3.82 6.22
CA TRP A 75 2.53 3.88 4.84
C TRP A 75 3.69 4.04 3.85
N PHE A 76 4.66 4.90 4.16
CA PHE A 76 5.87 5.03 3.36
C PHE A 76 6.64 3.71 3.25
N LEU A 77 6.83 3.00 4.38
CA LEU A 77 7.50 1.70 4.41
C LEU A 77 6.73 0.65 3.59
N ASP A 78 5.40 0.64 3.68
CA ASP A 78 4.56 -0.28 2.91
C ASP A 78 4.69 -0.07 1.39
N ILE A 79 4.77 1.20 0.95
CA ILE A 79 5.02 1.55 -0.45
C ILE A 79 6.42 1.08 -0.89
N LEU A 80 7.44 1.23 -0.04
CA LEU A 80 8.81 0.76 -0.34
C LEU A 80 8.86 -0.76 -0.48
N GLN A 81 8.21 -1.50 0.41
CA GLN A 81 8.21 -2.97 0.38
C GLN A 81 7.39 -3.54 -0.78
N THR A 82 6.24 -2.92 -1.08
CA THR A 82 5.31 -3.44 -2.10
C THR A 82 5.65 -2.94 -3.52
N GLY A 83 6.52 -1.94 -3.64
CA GLY A 83 6.87 -1.33 -4.93
C GLY A 83 5.74 -0.47 -5.53
N GLY A 84 4.79 -0.04 -4.69
CA GLY A 84 3.59 0.69 -5.09
C GLY A 84 2.33 -0.17 -5.21
N PRO A 85 1.17 0.45 -5.54
CA PRO A 85 -0.10 -0.26 -5.60
C PRO A 85 -0.07 -1.30 -6.72
N LYS A 86 -0.31 -2.56 -6.34
CA LYS A 86 -0.40 -3.70 -7.26
C LYS A 86 -1.26 -3.30 -8.46
N ALA A 87 -0.63 -3.17 -9.62
CA ALA A 87 -1.36 -2.90 -10.84
C ALA A 87 -2.44 -3.98 -10.94
N LYS A 88 -3.72 -3.58 -11.05
CA LYS A 88 -4.80 -4.53 -11.33
C LYS A 88 -4.33 -5.33 -12.55
N GLU A 89 -4.00 -6.60 -12.34
CA GLU A 89 -3.58 -7.46 -13.43
C GLU A 89 -4.67 -7.35 -14.48
N LYS A 90 -4.30 -6.85 -15.67
CA LYS A 90 -5.24 -6.82 -16.79
C LYS A 90 -5.71 -8.25 -16.92
N GLN A 91 -7.00 -8.49 -16.71
CA GLN A 91 -7.61 -9.80 -16.89
C GLN A 91 -7.24 -10.24 -18.30
N ILE A 92 -6.24 -11.13 -18.41
CA ILE A 92 -5.85 -11.71 -19.69
C ILE A 92 -7.00 -12.62 -20.02
N LYS A 93 -8.02 -12.08 -20.69
CA LYS A 93 -9.07 -12.89 -21.29
C LYS A 93 -8.33 -13.79 -22.26
N MET A 94 -8.12 -15.04 -21.85
CA MET A 94 -7.68 -16.10 -22.74
C MET A 94 -8.77 -16.24 -23.78
N LYS A 95 -8.70 -15.42 -24.83
CA LYS A 95 -9.45 -15.68 -26.03
C LYS A 95 -8.91 -17.03 -26.53
N PRO A 96 -9.78 -18.02 -26.80
CA PRO A 96 -9.32 -19.27 -27.36
C PRO A 96 -8.47 -18.95 -28.58
N LYS A 97 -7.18 -19.33 -28.55
CA LYS A 97 -6.27 -19.12 -29.68
C LYS A 97 -6.96 -19.75 -30.90
N ALA A 98 -7.10 -18.98 -31.97
CA ALA A 98 -7.76 -19.44 -33.18
C ALA A 98 -7.20 -20.81 -33.58
N LYS A 99 -8.09 -21.77 -33.87
CA LYS A 99 -7.71 -23.12 -34.31
C LYS A 99 -6.71 -22.97 -35.46
N PRO A 100 -5.51 -23.57 -35.38
CA PRO A 100 -4.56 -23.49 -36.48
C PRO A 100 -5.25 -24.02 -37.73
N ASN A 101 -5.27 -23.23 -38.79
CA ASN A 101 -5.89 -23.61 -40.05
C ASN A 101 -5.05 -24.71 -40.72
N ARG A 102 -5.28 -25.96 -40.29
CA ARG A 102 -4.52 -27.18 -40.64
C ARG A 102 -4.64 -27.58 -42.12
N VAL A 103 -5.46 -26.90 -42.92
CA VAL A 103 -6.00 -27.45 -44.18
C VAL A 103 -5.42 -26.81 -45.45
N LYS A 104 -4.53 -25.80 -45.36
CA LYS A 104 -4.01 -25.11 -46.56
C LYS A 104 -2.85 -25.81 -47.29
N HIS A 105 -2.40 -26.99 -46.84
CA HIS A 105 -1.25 -27.70 -47.46
C HIS A 105 -1.56 -29.09 -48.02
N MET A 106 -2.85 -29.48 -48.19
CA MET A 106 -3.21 -30.83 -48.68
C MET A 106 -3.61 -30.92 -50.18
N LYS A 107 -3.46 -29.85 -50.98
CA LYS A 107 -3.72 -29.90 -52.42
C LYS A 107 -2.49 -29.47 -53.23
N ASP A 108 -1.50 -30.34 -53.37
CA ASP A 108 -0.62 -30.33 -54.57
C ASP A 108 0.26 -31.60 -54.72
N LYS A 109 -0.28 -32.80 -54.46
CA LYS A 109 0.42 -34.06 -54.79
C LYS A 109 -0.57 -35.06 -55.36
N GLY A 110 -1.00 -34.80 -56.59
CA GLY A 110 -1.95 -35.67 -57.26
C GLY A 110 -2.14 -35.32 -58.73
N ASN A 111 -1.06 -35.31 -59.52
CA ASN A 111 -1.20 -35.61 -60.94
C ASN A 111 0.03 -36.35 -61.51
N PRO A 112 0.06 -37.69 -61.48
CA PRO A 112 0.79 -38.48 -62.44
C PRO A 112 -0.18 -39.00 -63.49
N LYS A 113 -0.05 -38.54 -64.75
CA LYS A 113 -0.58 -39.11 -66.01
C LYS A 113 -0.54 -37.98 -67.06
N ALA A 114 -0.13 -38.17 -68.31
CA ALA A 114 0.45 -39.26 -69.07
C ALA A 114 1.05 -38.61 -70.33
#